data_AF-A0A1H9RNY1-F1
#
_entry.id   AF-A0A1H9RNY1-F1
#
_cell.length_a   1.000
_cell.length_b   1.000
_cell.length_c   1.000
_cell.angle_alpha   90.00
_cell.angle_beta   90.00
_cell.angle_gamma   90.00
#
_symmetry.space_group_name_H-M   'P 1'
#
loop_
_entity.id
_entity.type
_entity.pdbx_description
1 polymer ?
#
loop_
_entity_poly.entity_id
_entity_poly.type
_entity_poly.pdbx_seq_one_letter_code
_entity_poly.pdbx_strand_id
1 'polypeptide(L)'
;MSSLEDRLHDALTGDDPGRTLSPDLFDRVVDSIGDDRVRRRRLRRTIAIWATVIALATTAVIALQREGTGMPWWVLEIVTTLGLVAIALWLGPFIKRFGRAYAADVFHDNPLTGKSYIVLTDVVYYLIFTAYILFTVRFEPEPSWSHTGLVIDATAGQLKFEVERVGGILLIIGVLHGVNIVLMPVLGRLFSLNRRLPDKVGRL
;
A
#
# COMPACT_ATOMS: atom_id res chain seq x y z
N MET A 1 26.32 21.13 -16.24
CA MET A 1 26.98 19.99 -15.56
C MET A 1 26.39 19.90 -14.17
N SER A 2 25.95 18.71 -13.76
CA SER A 2 24.98 18.56 -12.67
C SER A 2 25.66 18.63 -11.30
N SER A 3 25.01 19.20 -10.28
CA SER A 3 25.57 19.26 -8.91
C SER A 3 25.92 17.89 -8.31
N LEU A 4 25.44 16.82 -8.92
CA LEU A 4 25.74 15.44 -8.58
C LEU A 4 27.10 15.00 -9.14
N GLU A 5 27.47 15.51 -10.31
CA GLU A 5 28.75 15.31 -10.99
C GLU A 5 29.88 16.02 -10.23
N ASP A 6 29.66 17.27 -9.81
CA ASP A 6 30.62 18.03 -8.99
C ASP A 6 30.83 17.39 -7.61
N ARG A 7 29.75 16.89 -6.97
CA ARG A 7 29.85 16.16 -5.69
C ARG A 7 30.58 14.84 -5.81
N LEU A 8 30.43 14.14 -6.94
CA LEU A 8 31.15 12.90 -7.21
C LEU A 8 32.63 13.20 -7.49
N HIS A 9 32.92 14.28 -8.19
CA HIS A 9 34.29 14.70 -8.46
C HIS A 9 34.99 15.14 -7.18
N ASP A 10 34.36 15.96 -6.33
CA ASP A 10 34.90 16.34 -5.02
C ASP A 10 35.09 15.13 -4.08
N ALA A 11 34.15 14.18 -4.08
CA ALA A 11 34.27 12.98 -3.25
C ALA A 11 35.37 12.02 -3.72
N LEU A 12 35.70 12.02 -5.02
CA LEU A 12 36.74 11.16 -5.61
C LEU A 12 38.13 11.81 -5.60
N THR A 13 38.20 13.15 -5.59
CA THR A 13 39.47 13.91 -5.71
C THR A 13 39.89 14.54 -4.39
N GLY A 14 39.02 14.55 -3.37
CA GLY A 14 39.30 15.00 -2.01
C GLY A 14 40.21 14.02 -1.26
N ASP A 15 41.51 14.14 -1.48
CA ASP A 15 42.57 13.47 -0.72
C ASP A 15 42.67 14.12 0.69
N ASP A 16 41.79 13.70 1.61
CA ASP A 16 41.83 14.09 3.01
C ASP A 16 42.77 13.14 3.79
N PRO A 17 44.01 13.56 4.14
CA PRO A 17 45.07 12.66 4.61
C PRO A 17 44.79 12.04 6.00
N GLY A 18 43.75 12.50 6.70
CA GLY A 18 43.37 12.05 8.03
C GLY A 18 42.15 11.12 8.07
N ARG A 19 41.48 10.88 6.93
CA ARG A 19 40.25 10.09 6.90
C ARG A 19 40.60 8.61 6.76
N THR A 20 40.93 7.97 7.88
CA THR A 20 41.03 6.51 7.94
C THR A 20 39.71 5.92 7.47
N LEU A 21 39.72 5.34 6.25
CA LEU A 21 38.62 4.54 5.71
C LEU A 21 38.17 3.57 6.80
N SER A 22 36.90 3.65 7.20
CA SER A 22 36.31 2.72 8.15
C SER A 22 36.59 1.31 7.65
N PRO A 23 37.29 0.44 8.40
CA PRO A 23 37.74 -0.86 7.91
C PRO A 23 36.57 -1.77 7.50
N ASP A 24 35.34 -1.46 7.94
CA ASP A 24 34.09 -2.15 7.62
C ASP A 24 33.31 -1.54 6.44
N LEU A 25 33.82 -0.50 5.77
CA LEU A 25 33.10 0.16 4.66
C LEU A 25 32.82 -0.81 3.51
N PHE A 26 33.81 -1.64 3.16
CA PHE A 26 33.64 -2.66 2.12
C PHE A 26 32.63 -3.73 2.54
N ASP A 27 32.69 -4.18 3.79
CA ASP A 27 31.76 -5.18 4.33
C ASP A 27 30.31 -4.65 4.32
N ARG A 28 30.08 -3.41 4.77
CA ARG A 28 28.76 -2.77 4.70
C ARG A 28 28.24 -2.61 3.27
N VAL A 29 29.09 -2.27 2.32
CA VAL A 29 28.68 -2.11 0.92
C VAL A 29 28.30 -3.47 0.33
N VAL A 30 29.10 -4.52 0.59
CA VAL A 30 28.81 -5.88 0.14
C VAL A 30 27.51 -6.41 0.75
N ASP A 31 27.29 -6.19 2.05
CA ASP A 31 26.05 -6.56 2.73
C ASP A 31 24.84 -5.81 2.17
N SER A 32 24.97 -4.51 1.89
CA SER A 32 23.88 -3.72 1.28
C SER A 32 23.50 -4.23 -0.12
N ILE A 33 24.48 -4.69 -0.91
CA ILE A 33 24.24 -5.27 -2.24
C ILE A 33 23.56 -6.64 -2.11
N GLY A 34 23.94 -7.43 -1.11
CA GLY A 34 23.29 -8.69 -0.76
C GLY A 34 21.82 -8.50 -0.42
N ASP A 35 21.53 -7.56 0.48
CA ASP A 35 20.18 -7.21 0.91
C ASP A 35 19.31 -6.69 -0.24
N ASP A 36 19.86 -5.85 -1.11
CA ASP A 36 19.10 -5.30 -2.25
C ASP A 36 18.76 -6.40 -3.28
N ARG A 37 19.65 -7.40 -3.47
CA ARG A 37 19.35 -8.58 -4.31
C ARG A 37 18.24 -9.45 -3.71
N VAL A 38 18.25 -9.67 -2.40
CA VAL A 38 17.21 -10.46 -1.71
C VAL A 38 15.86 -9.74 -1.81
N ARG A 39 15.84 -8.43 -1.60
CA ARG A 39 14.63 -7.61 -1.70
C ARG A 39 14.04 -7.62 -3.12
N ARG A 40 14.88 -7.47 -4.15
CA ARG A 40 14.44 -7.56 -5.56
C ARG A 40 13.90 -8.94 -5.90
N ARG A 41 14.50 -10.02 -5.41
CA ARG A 41 14.00 -11.40 -5.60
C ARG A 41 12.63 -11.60 -4.95
N ARG A 42 12.43 -11.11 -3.73
CA ARG A 42 11.12 -11.16 -3.05
C ARG A 42 10.06 -10.38 -3.83
N LEU A 43 10.37 -9.15 -4.23
CA LEU A 43 9.45 -8.33 -5.02
C LEU A 43 9.08 -9.01 -6.35
N ARG A 44 10.08 -9.53 -7.08
CA ARG A 44 9.85 -10.28 -8.34
C ARG A 44 9.00 -11.52 -8.13
N ARG A 45 9.22 -12.28 -7.05
CA ARG A 45 8.38 -13.44 -6.71
C ARG A 45 6.94 -13.02 -6.41
N THR A 46 6.74 -11.96 -5.63
CA THR A 46 5.39 -11.45 -5.33
C THR A 46 4.69 -10.99 -6.61
N ILE A 47 5.38 -10.25 -7.48
CA ILE A 47 4.84 -9.83 -8.79
C ILE A 47 4.51 -11.05 -9.65
N ALA A 48 5.40 -12.05 -9.72
CA ALA A 48 5.19 -13.26 -10.50
C ALA A 48 3.98 -14.06 -10.00
N ILE A 49 3.81 -14.18 -8.69
CA ILE A 49 2.64 -14.84 -8.09
C ILE A 49 1.37 -14.10 -8.49
N TRP A 50 1.33 -12.78 -8.33
CA TRP A 50 0.17 -11.97 -8.72
C TRP A 50 -0.13 -12.07 -10.21
N ALA A 51 0.89 -11.97 -11.07
CA ALA A 51 0.74 -12.10 -12.51
C ALA A 51 0.22 -13.48 -12.90
N THR A 52 0.66 -14.54 -12.22
CA THR A 52 0.20 -15.91 -12.47
C THR A 52 -1.27 -16.08 -12.06
N VAL A 53 -1.65 -15.53 -10.90
CA VAL A 53 -3.05 -15.56 -10.42
C VAL A 53 -3.97 -14.81 -11.38
N ILE A 54 -3.56 -13.61 -11.84
CA ILE A 54 -4.32 -12.82 -12.81
C ILE A 54 -4.43 -13.58 -14.14
N ALA A 55 -3.31 -14.10 -14.66
CA ALA A 55 -3.31 -14.83 -15.92
C ALA A 55 -4.20 -16.08 -15.86
N LEU A 56 -4.16 -16.83 -14.75
CA LEU A 56 -5.05 -17.97 -14.53
C LEU A 56 -6.52 -17.56 -14.47
N ALA A 57 -6.85 -16.51 -13.71
CA ALA A 57 -8.20 -15.99 -13.62
C ALA A 57 -8.72 -15.52 -14.99
N THR A 58 -7.94 -14.75 -15.73
CA THR A 58 -8.28 -14.30 -17.08
C THR A 58 -8.45 -15.48 -18.05
N THR A 59 -7.54 -16.46 -18.00
CA THR A 59 -7.63 -17.66 -18.87
C THR A 59 -8.88 -18.47 -18.54
N ALA A 60 -9.22 -18.63 -17.26
CA ALA A 60 -10.42 -19.32 -16.82
C ALA A 60 -11.69 -18.61 -17.30
N VAL A 61 -11.75 -17.28 -17.20
CA VAL A 61 -12.87 -16.48 -17.71
C VAL A 61 -13.01 -16.65 -19.23
N ILE A 62 -11.92 -16.55 -19.99
CA ILE A 62 -11.93 -16.72 -21.45
C ILE A 62 -12.36 -18.14 -21.85
N ALA A 63 -11.88 -19.16 -21.13
CA ALA A 63 -12.24 -20.55 -21.38
C ALA A 63 -13.72 -20.81 -21.12
N LEU A 64 -14.25 -20.33 -20.00
CA LEU A 64 -15.68 -20.45 -19.65
C LEU A 64 -16.59 -19.73 -20.65
N GLN A 65 -16.13 -18.62 -21.24
CA GLN A 65 -16.89 -17.88 -22.24
C GLN A 65 -16.92 -18.58 -23.61
N ARG A 66 -15.92 -19.41 -23.93
CA ARG A 66 -15.81 -20.09 -25.23
C ARG A 66 -16.76 -21.28 -25.40
N GLU A 67 -17.20 -21.90 -24.31
CA GLU A 67 -18.07 -23.08 -24.35
C GLU A 67 -19.55 -22.75 -24.58
N GLY A 68 -19.92 -21.46 -24.71
CA GLY A 68 -21.31 -21.04 -24.92
C GLY A 68 -22.22 -21.22 -23.70
N THR A 69 -21.68 -21.78 -22.62
CA THR A 69 -22.26 -21.74 -21.28
C THR A 69 -22.10 -20.32 -20.74
N GLY A 70 -23.18 -19.70 -20.26
CA GLY A 70 -23.08 -18.42 -19.57
C GLY A 70 -22.09 -18.52 -18.40
N MET A 71 -21.36 -17.43 -18.15
CA MET A 71 -20.40 -17.40 -17.05
C MET A 71 -21.16 -17.57 -15.73
N PRO A 72 -20.89 -18.58 -14.90
CA PRO A 72 -21.62 -18.73 -13.64
C PRO A 72 -21.44 -17.50 -12.75
N TRP A 73 -22.50 -17.04 -12.10
CA TRP A 73 -22.49 -15.81 -11.28
C TRP A 73 -21.36 -15.81 -10.24
N TRP A 74 -21.08 -16.95 -9.61
CA TRP A 74 -20.07 -17.07 -8.56
C TRP A 74 -18.65 -16.82 -9.08
N VAL A 75 -18.38 -17.01 -10.37
CA VAL A 75 -17.04 -16.78 -10.95
C VAL A 75 -16.70 -15.30 -10.83
N LEU A 76 -17.67 -14.43 -11.14
CA LEU A 76 -17.45 -12.98 -11.13
C LEU A 76 -17.27 -12.46 -9.70
N GLU A 77 -17.98 -13.04 -8.73
CA GLU A 77 -17.81 -12.76 -7.30
C GLU A 77 -16.42 -13.19 -6.78
N ILE A 78 -15.94 -14.39 -7.14
CA ILE A 78 -14.60 -14.87 -6.77
C ILE A 78 -13.53 -13.96 -7.38
N VAL A 79 -13.63 -13.66 -8.68
CA VAL A 79 -12.65 -12.81 -9.39
C VAL A 79 -12.61 -11.42 -8.76
N THR A 80 -13.78 -10.81 -8.50
CA THR A 80 -13.83 -9.48 -7.90
C THR A 80 -13.29 -9.48 -6.48
N THR A 81 -13.66 -10.46 -5.65
CA THR A 81 -13.15 -10.59 -4.28
C THR A 81 -11.64 -10.77 -4.25
N LEU A 82 -11.09 -11.63 -5.11
CA LEU A 82 -9.63 -11.78 -5.24
C LEU A 82 -8.97 -10.48 -5.70
N GLY A 83 -9.60 -9.75 -6.63
CA GLY A 83 -9.14 -8.43 -7.07
C GLY A 83 -9.13 -7.41 -5.94
N LEU A 84 -10.16 -7.36 -5.11
CA LEU A 84 -10.23 -6.47 -3.94
C LEU A 84 -9.16 -6.81 -2.90
N VAL A 85 -8.95 -8.10 -2.61
CA VAL A 85 -7.86 -8.55 -1.73
C VAL A 85 -6.50 -8.17 -2.31
N ALA A 86 -6.30 -8.33 -3.61
CA ALA A 86 -5.08 -7.93 -4.29
C ALA A 86 -4.81 -6.43 -4.16
N ILE A 87 -5.82 -5.60 -4.41
CA ILE A 87 -5.75 -4.15 -4.25
C ILE A 87 -5.38 -3.80 -2.80
N ALA A 88 -6.09 -4.37 -1.81
CA ALA A 88 -5.85 -4.09 -0.40
C ALA A 88 -4.40 -4.43 0.02
N LEU A 89 -3.89 -5.59 -0.38
CA LEU A 89 -2.53 -6.03 -0.07
C LEU A 89 -1.45 -5.25 -0.84
N TRP A 90 -1.72 -4.90 -2.09
CA TRP A 90 -0.78 -4.14 -2.92
C TRP A 90 -0.63 -2.70 -2.44
N LEU A 91 -1.71 -2.11 -1.94
CA LEU A 91 -1.74 -0.70 -1.60
C LEU A 91 -1.03 -0.37 -0.27
N GLY A 92 -1.06 -1.28 0.70
CA GLY A 92 -0.40 -1.09 2.00
C GLY A 92 1.08 -0.66 1.89
N PRO A 93 1.92 -1.38 1.11
CA PRO A 93 3.31 -0.97 0.84
C PRO A 93 3.44 0.42 0.18
N PHE A 94 2.52 0.79 -0.70
CA PHE A 94 2.54 2.09 -1.38
C PHE A 94 2.22 3.24 -0.42
N ILE A 95 1.15 3.11 0.37
CA ILE A 95 0.77 4.12 1.38
C ILE A 95 1.91 4.31 2.38
N LYS A 96 2.51 3.21 2.84
CA LYS A 96 3.65 3.24 3.78
C LYS A 96 4.89 3.93 3.20
N ARG A 97 5.15 3.75 1.90
CA ARG A 97 6.29 4.38 1.22
C ARG A 97 6.15 5.90 1.20
N PHE A 98 4.99 6.41 0.80
CA PHE A 98 4.74 7.86 0.74
C PHE A 98 4.58 8.48 2.13
N GLY A 99 3.88 7.80 3.04
CA GLY A 99 3.69 8.25 4.42
C GLY A 99 5.01 8.37 5.20
N ARG A 100 6.04 7.57 4.88
CA ARG A 100 7.35 7.64 5.54
C ARG A 100 8.10 8.94 5.26
N ALA A 101 8.11 9.39 4.00
CA ALA A 101 8.76 10.65 3.64
C ALA A 101 8.06 11.81 4.35
N TYR A 102 6.73 11.82 4.31
CA TYR A 102 5.92 12.87 4.92
C TYR A 102 6.01 12.91 6.45
N ALA A 103 6.00 11.74 7.11
CA ALA A 103 6.15 11.66 8.55
C ALA A 103 7.55 12.09 9.02
N ALA A 104 8.60 11.87 8.21
CA ALA A 104 9.94 12.34 8.53
C ALA A 104 9.99 13.87 8.57
N ASP A 105 9.29 14.55 7.67
CA ASP A 105 9.22 16.02 7.64
C ASP A 105 8.43 16.58 8.84
N VAL A 106 7.25 15.99 9.12
CA VAL A 106 6.35 16.46 10.18
C VAL A 106 6.85 16.12 11.58
N PHE A 107 7.42 14.93 11.77
CA PHE A 107 7.89 14.42 13.07
C PHE A 107 9.43 14.42 13.17
N HIS A 108 10.11 15.35 12.52
CA HIS A 108 11.58 15.44 12.54
C HIS A 108 12.15 15.52 13.98
N ASP A 109 11.45 16.20 14.88
CA ASP A 109 11.82 16.32 16.30
C ASP A 109 11.52 15.07 17.16
N ASN A 110 10.79 14.08 16.63
CA ASN A 110 10.52 12.81 17.32
C ASN A 110 10.23 11.66 16.33
N PRO A 111 11.28 11.06 15.74
CA PRO A 111 11.13 10.05 14.69
C PRO A 111 10.46 8.75 15.18
N LEU A 112 10.49 8.47 16.49
CA LEU A 112 9.82 7.29 17.06
C LEU A 112 8.29 7.41 16.97
N THR A 113 7.73 8.60 17.25
CA THR A 113 6.30 8.86 17.11
C THR A 113 5.84 8.73 15.66
N GLY A 114 6.61 9.27 14.71
CA GLY A 114 6.33 9.13 13.28
C GLY A 114 6.34 7.67 12.82
N LYS A 115 7.29 6.86 13.32
CA LYS A 115 7.34 5.42 13.03
C LYS A 115 6.12 4.67 13.57
N SER A 116 5.74 4.91 14.83
CA SER A 116 4.58 4.25 15.45
C SER A 116 3.26 4.66 14.80
N TYR A 117 3.10 5.94 14.44
CA TYR A 117 1.94 6.43 13.71
C TYR A 117 1.75 5.69 12.38
N ILE A 118 2.80 5.58 11.57
CA ILE A 118 2.72 4.86 10.28
C ILE A 118 2.29 3.40 10.48
N VAL A 119 2.80 2.71 11.50
CA VAL A 119 2.41 1.32 11.78
C VAL A 119 0.96 1.22 12.21
N LEU A 120 0.50 2.11 13.09
CA LEU A 120 -0.89 2.13 13.55
C LEU A 120 -1.85 2.37 12.39
N THR A 121 -1.55 3.35 11.54
CA THR A 121 -2.38 3.67 10.36
C THR A 121 -2.42 2.49 9.38
N ASP A 122 -1.32 1.76 9.18
CA ASP A 122 -1.25 0.53 8.36
C ASP A 122 -2.28 -0.52 8.84
N VAL A 123 -2.33 -0.77 10.15
CA VAL A 123 -3.30 -1.72 10.75
C VAL A 123 -4.74 -1.25 10.53
N VAL A 124 -5.02 0.03 10.75
CA VAL A 124 -6.36 0.60 10.55
C VAL A 124 -6.81 0.45 9.10
N TYR A 125 -5.93 0.70 8.13
CA TYR A 125 -6.24 0.49 6.71
C TYR A 125 -6.62 -0.96 6.41
N TYR A 126 -5.83 -1.93 6.87
CA TYR A 126 -6.16 -3.35 6.64
C TYR A 126 -7.47 -3.76 7.29
N LEU A 127 -7.77 -3.26 8.50
CA LEU A 127 -9.04 -3.56 9.17
C LEU A 127 -10.23 -3.01 8.37
N ILE A 128 -10.15 -1.76 7.90
CA ILE A 128 -11.23 -1.14 7.11
C ILE A 128 -11.41 -1.88 5.77
N PHE A 129 -10.33 -2.20 5.06
CA PHE A 129 -10.43 -2.91 3.78
C PHE A 129 -10.95 -4.33 3.94
N THR A 130 -10.48 -5.05 4.97
CA THR A 130 -10.97 -6.39 5.28
C THR A 130 -12.45 -6.34 5.62
N ALA A 131 -12.88 -5.41 6.46
CA ALA A 131 -14.29 -5.22 6.81
C ALA A 131 -15.13 -4.92 5.55
N TYR A 132 -14.67 -4.01 4.69
CA TYR A 132 -15.35 -3.69 3.44
C TYR A 132 -15.53 -4.93 2.54
N ILE A 133 -14.48 -5.73 2.36
CA ILE A 133 -14.54 -6.96 1.56
C ILE A 133 -15.55 -7.94 2.17
N LEU A 134 -15.46 -8.18 3.48
CA LEU A 134 -16.37 -9.10 4.18
C LEU A 134 -17.82 -8.62 4.17
N PHE A 135 -18.08 -7.31 4.23
CA PHE A 135 -19.44 -6.77 4.16
C PHE A 135 -20.04 -6.81 2.76
N THR A 136 -19.21 -6.84 1.73
CA THR A 136 -19.68 -6.76 0.35
C THR A 136 -19.67 -8.09 -0.38
N VAL A 137 -18.97 -9.10 0.16
CA VAL A 137 -18.94 -10.44 -0.43
C VAL A 137 -20.33 -11.06 -0.41
N ARG A 138 -20.73 -11.68 -1.52
CA ARG A 138 -22.02 -12.36 -1.64
C ARG A 138 -21.83 -13.86 -1.72
N PHE A 139 -22.61 -14.58 -0.90
CA PHE A 139 -22.66 -16.04 -0.92
C PHE A 139 -23.87 -16.60 -1.65
N GLU A 140 -24.78 -15.71 -2.07
CA GLU A 140 -25.97 -16.02 -2.86
C GLU A 140 -26.20 -14.92 -3.91
N PRO A 141 -26.79 -15.26 -5.07
CA PRO A 141 -27.11 -14.26 -6.08
C PRO A 141 -28.18 -13.28 -5.58
N GLU A 142 -28.03 -12.01 -5.89
CA GLU A 142 -29.05 -11.02 -5.58
C GLU A 142 -30.27 -11.21 -6.51
N PRO A 143 -31.50 -11.30 -5.98
CA PRO A 143 -32.70 -11.53 -6.80
C PRO A 143 -32.94 -10.46 -7.86
N SER A 144 -32.50 -9.22 -7.61
CA SER A 144 -32.65 -8.08 -8.53
C SER A 144 -31.77 -8.16 -9.79
N TRP A 145 -30.83 -9.11 -9.85
CA TRP A 145 -29.92 -9.27 -10.98
C TRP A 145 -30.57 -9.94 -12.20
N SER A 146 -31.72 -10.60 -12.05
CA SER A 146 -32.51 -11.13 -13.17
C SER A 146 -33.99 -10.80 -13.04
N HIS A 147 -34.68 -10.67 -14.17
CA HIS A 147 -36.13 -10.46 -14.20
C HIS A 147 -36.94 -11.75 -14.02
N THR A 148 -36.28 -12.91 -14.08
CA THR A 148 -36.90 -14.26 -14.10
C THR A 148 -36.69 -15.06 -12.81
N GLY A 149 -35.99 -14.49 -11.82
CA GLY A 149 -35.85 -15.05 -10.47
C GLY A 149 -34.81 -16.16 -10.29
N LEU A 150 -34.23 -16.69 -11.37
CA LEU A 150 -33.20 -17.73 -11.31
C LEU A 150 -31.91 -17.22 -11.98
N VAL A 151 -30.91 -16.90 -11.17
CA VAL A 151 -29.61 -16.37 -11.62
C VAL A 151 -28.62 -17.54 -11.68
N ILE A 152 -28.45 -18.10 -12.87
CA ILE A 152 -27.42 -19.12 -13.15
C ILE A 152 -26.16 -18.43 -13.66
N ASP A 153 -26.34 -17.49 -14.58
CA ASP A 153 -25.27 -16.80 -15.27
C ASP A 153 -25.05 -15.38 -14.73
N ALA A 154 -23.84 -14.87 -14.91
CA ALA A 154 -23.43 -13.52 -14.59
C ALA A 154 -24.21 -12.53 -15.43
N THR A 155 -24.86 -11.57 -14.77
CA THR A 155 -25.73 -10.59 -15.43
C THR A 155 -25.09 -9.21 -15.47
N ALA A 156 -25.62 -8.33 -16.32
CA ALA A 156 -25.20 -6.93 -16.34
C ALA A 156 -25.42 -6.22 -14.99
N GLY A 157 -26.46 -6.62 -14.24
CA GLY A 157 -26.72 -6.11 -12.88
C GLY A 157 -25.61 -6.51 -11.90
N GLN A 158 -25.14 -7.76 -11.98
CA GLN A 158 -24.01 -8.21 -11.19
C GLN A 158 -22.73 -7.46 -11.56
N LEU A 159 -22.43 -7.31 -12.85
CA LEU A 159 -21.24 -6.57 -13.29
C LEU A 159 -21.23 -5.13 -12.76
N LYS A 160 -22.37 -4.44 -12.82
CA LYS A 160 -22.53 -3.10 -12.27
C LYS A 160 -22.23 -3.06 -10.76
N PHE A 161 -22.83 -3.98 -10.00
CA PHE A 161 -22.62 -4.09 -8.56
C PHE A 161 -21.14 -4.29 -8.22
N GLU A 162 -20.44 -5.09 -9.00
CA GLU A 162 -19.04 -5.46 -8.74
C GLU A 162 -18.09 -4.30 -9.09
N VAL A 163 -18.39 -3.57 -10.15
CA VAL A 163 -17.73 -2.29 -10.47
C VAL A 163 -17.96 -1.27 -9.36
N GLU A 164 -19.18 -1.18 -8.80
CA GLU A 164 -19.48 -0.31 -7.66
C GLU A 164 -18.68 -0.71 -6.41
N ARG A 165 -18.46 -2.01 -6.16
CA ARG A 165 -17.60 -2.49 -5.08
C ARG A 165 -16.15 -2.06 -5.26
N VAL A 166 -15.61 -2.21 -6.46
CA VAL A 166 -14.25 -1.75 -6.78
C VAL A 166 -14.15 -0.22 -6.65
N GLY A 167 -15.14 0.52 -7.14
CA GLY A 167 -15.21 1.97 -6.98
C GLY A 167 -15.29 2.39 -5.50
N GLY A 168 -16.09 1.69 -4.71
CA GLY A 168 -16.28 1.94 -3.28
C GLY A 168 -15.02 1.76 -2.47
N ILE A 169 -14.26 0.68 -2.67
CA ILE A 169 -12.99 0.50 -1.96
C ILE A 169 -11.98 1.58 -2.34
N LEU A 170 -11.90 1.95 -3.62
CA LEU A 170 -10.99 3.00 -4.10
C LEU A 170 -11.37 4.38 -3.55
N LEU A 171 -12.67 4.65 -3.40
CA LEU A 171 -13.16 5.87 -2.76
C LEU A 171 -12.78 5.92 -1.28
N ILE A 172 -13.01 4.84 -0.52
CA ILE A 172 -12.62 4.73 0.89
C ILE A 172 -11.12 4.96 1.04
N ILE A 173 -10.31 4.32 0.20
CA ILE A 173 -8.87 4.52 0.12
C ILE A 173 -8.54 6.00 -0.06
N GLY A 174 -9.13 6.65 -1.07
CA GLY A 174 -8.86 8.04 -1.41
C GLY A 174 -9.21 8.99 -0.25
N VAL A 175 -10.36 8.79 0.38
CA VAL A 175 -10.81 9.59 1.52
C VAL A 175 -9.89 9.40 2.72
N LEU A 176 -9.63 8.16 3.13
CA LEU A 176 -8.74 7.87 4.26
C LEU A 176 -7.33 8.44 4.03
N HIS A 177 -6.83 8.36 2.80
CA HIS A 177 -5.54 8.92 2.43
C HIS A 177 -5.54 10.46 2.50
N GLY A 178 -6.58 11.10 1.96
CA GLY A 178 -6.74 12.56 2.06
C GLY A 178 -6.82 13.04 3.51
N VAL A 179 -7.58 12.33 4.35
CA VAL A 179 -7.69 12.59 5.79
C VAL A 179 -6.32 12.49 6.48
N ASN A 180 -5.52 11.47 6.17
CA ASN A 180 -4.18 11.31 6.73
C ASN A 180 -3.22 12.44 6.32
N ILE A 181 -3.28 12.93 5.08
CA ILE A 181 -2.48 14.07 4.62
C ILE A 181 -2.80 15.32 5.45
N VAL A 182 -4.07 15.54 5.80
CA VAL A 182 -4.49 16.72 6.59
C VAL A 182 -4.20 16.55 8.08
N LEU A 183 -4.37 15.36 8.66
CA LEU A 183 -4.18 15.11 10.09
C LEU A 183 -2.72 15.19 10.52
N MET A 184 -1.79 14.70 9.70
CA MET A 184 -0.39 14.61 10.08
C MET A 184 0.21 15.98 10.49
N PRO A 185 0.10 17.07 9.70
CA PRO A 185 0.61 18.39 10.11
C PRO A 185 -0.03 18.95 11.37
N VAL A 186 -1.32 18.68 11.58
CA VAL A 186 -2.05 19.11 12.78
C VAL A 186 -1.47 18.43 14.01
N LEU A 187 -1.28 17.11 13.96
CA LEU A 187 -0.65 16.35 15.04
C LEU A 187 0.79 16.81 15.30
N GLY A 188 1.58 17.03 14.24
CA GLY A 188 2.95 17.56 14.37
C GLY A 188 3.00 18.91 15.11
N ARG A 189 2.12 19.85 14.73
CA ARG A 189 2.01 21.15 15.40
C ARG A 189 1.58 21.02 16.86
N LEU A 190 0.56 20.20 17.15
CA LEU A 190 0.07 20.00 18.53
C LEU A 190 1.17 19.45 19.45
N PHE A 191 1.94 18.46 18.99
CA PHE A 191 3.05 17.93 19.79
C PHE A 191 4.20 18.92 19.95
N SER A 192 4.47 19.78 18.94
CA SER A 192 5.46 20.85 19.09
C SER A 192 5.04 21.93 20.09
N LEU A 193 3.73 22.25 20.16
CA LEU A 193 3.18 23.27 21.05
C LEU A 193 3.19 22.79 22.50
N ASN A 194 2.85 21.52 22.76
CA ASN A 194 2.87 20.95 24.10
C ASN A 194 4.26 20.96 24.73
N ARG A 195 5.34 20.87 23.93
CA ARG A 195 6.73 20.97 24.40
C ARG A 195 7.17 22.39 24.75
N ARG A 196 6.45 23.43 24.31
CA ARG A 196 6.80 24.84 24.58
C ARG A 196 6.14 25.40 25.84
N LEU A 197 5.35 24.61 26.57
CA LEU A 197 4.89 24.98 27.90
C LEU A 197 6.06 24.77 28.88
N PRO A 198 6.72 25.83 29.36
CA PRO A 198 7.77 25.69 30.35
C PRO A 198 7.12 25.28 31.68
N ASP A 199 7.78 24.41 32.44
CA ASP A 199 7.56 24.23 33.87
C ASP A 199 7.77 25.57 34.59
N LYS A 200 6.76 26.43 34.59
CA LYS A 200 6.63 27.59 35.47
C LYS A 200 5.92 27.17 36.75
N VAL A 201 6.37 26.08 37.38
CA VAL A 201 6.00 25.77 38.76
C VAL A 201 7.23 25.16 39.42
N GLY A 202 7.87 25.90 40.33
CA GLY A 202 8.82 25.33 41.27
C GLY A 202 10.25 25.88 41.21
N ARG A 203 10.41 27.20 41.38
CA ARG A 203 11.49 27.77 42.21
C ARG A 203 10.92 28.99 42.93
N LEU A 204 10.34 28.74 44.10
CA LEU A 204 10.26 29.70 45.19
C LEU A 204 11.52 29.52 46.05
#